data_AF-M1ZN75-F1
#
_entry.id   AF-M1ZN75-F1
#
_cell.length_a   1.000
_cell.length_b   1.000
_cell.length_c   1.000
_cell.angle_alpha   90.00
_cell.angle_beta   90.00
_cell.angle_gamma   90.00
#
_symmetry.space_group_name_H-M   'P 1'
#
loop_
_entity.id
_entity.type
_entity.pdbx_description
1 polymer ?
#
loop_
_entity_poly.entity_id
_entity_poly.type
_entity_poly.pdbx_seq_one_letter_code
_entity_poly.pdbx_strand_id
1 'polypeptide(L)' 'NHKSPNCAYPEGATAAALKIQLGGTNVYFGQVVEKPTIGDKIKELVPIHIKESIKLMYASEALMIVMCTIIFKLF' A
#
# COMPACT_ATOMS: atom_id res chain seq x y z
N ASN A 1 4.34 -1.76 16.05
CA ASN A 1 5.07 -0.47 16.18
C ASN A 1 5.56 -0.03 14.80
N HIS A 2 4.69 0.55 13.98
CA HIS A 2 5.08 1.15 12.69
C HIS A 2 5.45 2.61 12.96
N LYS A 3 6.61 3.09 12.46
CA LYS A 3 7.09 4.45 12.77
C LYS A 3 6.18 5.56 12.23
N SER A 4 5.31 5.23 11.27
CA SER A 4 4.27 6.12 10.77
C SER A 4 2.90 5.57 11.18
N PRO A 5 2.09 6.35 11.94
CA PRO A 5 0.76 5.94 12.40
C PRO A 5 -0.24 5.78 11.25
N ASN A 6 0.04 6.40 10.08
CA ASN A 6 -0.90 6.48 8.96
C ASN A 6 -0.52 5.57 7.77
N CYS A 7 0.67 4.96 7.77
CA CYS A 7 1.14 4.19 6.61
C CYS A 7 0.68 2.73 6.60
N ALA A 8 0.51 2.12 7.79
CA ALA A 8 0.42 0.66 7.88
C ALA A 8 -0.85 0.08 7.21
N TYR A 9 -1.99 0.78 7.29
CA TYR A 9 -3.24 0.32 6.68
C TYR A 9 -3.20 0.31 5.14
N PRO A 10 -2.87 1.43 4.46
CA PRO A 10 -2.77 1.42 3.00
C PRO A 10 -1.62 0.54 2.48
N GLU A 11 -0.49 0.46 3.19
CA GLU A 11 0.60 -0.46 2.85
C GLU A 11 0.17 -1.93 2.99
N GLY A 12 -0.55 -2.27 4.06
CA GLY A 12 -1.11 -3.62 4.26
C GLY A 12 -2.10 -4.01 3.18
N ALA A 13 -3.03 -3.11 2.84
CA ALA A 13 -3.99 -3.33 1.76
C ALA A 13 -3.28 -3.51 0.40
N THR A 14 -2.27 -2.68 0.12
CA THR A 14 -1.47 -2.77 -1.12
C THR A 14 -0.69 -4.08 -1.20
N ALA A 15 -0.01 -4.45 -0.11
CA ALA A 15 0.77 -5.68 0.00
C ALA A 15 -0.11 -6.93 -0.23
N ALA A 16 -1.29 -6.97 0.40
CA ALA A 16 -2.26 -8.05 0.21
C ALA A 16 -2.82 -8.09 -1.22
N ALA A 17 -3.22 -6.95 -1.78
CA ALA A 17 -3.80 -6.87 -3.12
C ALA A 17 -2.81 -7.29 -4.22
N LEU A 18 -1.54 -6.90 -4.07
CA LEU A 18 -0.47 -7.24 -5.02
C LEU A 18 0.20 -8.58 -4.73
N LYS A 19 -0.10 -9.20 -3.57
CA LYS A 19 0.47 -10.46 -3.09
C LYS A 19 2.00 -10.38 -2.89
N ILE A 20 2.46 -9.26 -2.37
CA ILE A 20 3.87 -8.94 -2.13
C ILE A 20 4.09 -8.65 -0.65
N GLN A 21 5.35 -8.68 -0.22
CA GLN A 21 5.76 -8.22 1.10
C GLN A 21 6.46 -6.86 0.98
N LEU A 22 6.05 -5.91 1.82
CA LEU A 22 6.65 -4.58 1.96
C LEU A 22 7.39 -4.46 3.30
N GLY A 23 8.19 -3.41 3.46
CA GLY A 23 8.98 -3.19 4.68
C GLY A 23 10.24 -4.06 4.73
N GLY A 24 10.61 -4.55 5.90
CA GLY A 24 11.87 -5.27 6.11
C GLY A 24 13.10 -4.37 6.16
N THR A 25 14.26 -4.95 5.85
CA THR A 25 15.56 -4.29 5.87
C THR A 25 15.66 -3.19 4.82
N ASN A 26 15.94 -1.96 5.26
CA ASN A 26 16.22 -0.83 4.37
C ASN A 26 17.62 -0.27 4.63
N VAL A 27 18.25 0.33 3.62
CA VAL A 27 19.52 1.04 3.79
C VAL A 27 19.27 2.53 3.54
N TYR A 28 19.50 3.35 4.56
CA TYR A 28 19.40 4.81 4.47
C TYR A 28 20.75 5.42 4.83
N PHE A 29 21.32 6.22 3.93
CA PHE A 29 22.62 6.90 4.17
C PHE A 29 23.74 5.95 4.64
N GLY A 30 23.76 4.71 4.11
CA GLY A 30 24.71 3.67 4.51
C GLY A 30 24.38 2.95 5.81
N GLN A 31 23.30 3.32 6.51
CA GLN A 31 22.85 2.66 7.74
C GLN A 31 21.73 1.66 7.45
N VAL A 32 21.88 0.44 7.96
CA VAL A 32 20.83 -0.58 7.92
C VAL A 32 19.76 -0.24 8.94
N VAL A 33 18.50 -0.17 8.48
CA VAL A 33 17.32 0.10 9.29
C VAL A 33 16.33 -1.04 9.09
N GLU A 34 16.19 -1.86 10.11
CA GLU A 34 15.20 -2.93 10.16
C GLU A 34 13.80 -2.37 10.48
N LYS A 35 12.82 -2.76 9.67
CA LYS A 35 11.41 -2.46 9.90
C LYS A 35 10.60 -3.77 9.89
N PRO A 36 9.47 -3.83 10.59
CA PRO A 36 8.53 -4.94 10.43
C PRO A 36 8.15 -5.11 8.95
N THR A 37 7.98 -6.36 8.54
CA THR A 37 7.42 -6.66 7.22
C THR A 37 5.90 -6.53 7.24
N ILE A 38 5.32 -6.26 6.07
CA ILE A 38 3.88 -6.10 5.88
C ILE A 38 3.45 -6.97 4.69
N GLY A 39 2.50 -7.86 4.92
CA GLY A 39 1.97 -8.79 3.92
C GLY A 39 2.81 -10.04 3.70
N ASP A 40 2.26 -10.94 2.89
CA ASP A 40 2.82 -12.25 2.58
C ASP A 40 3.64 -12.22 1.29
N LYS A 41 4.83 -12.83 1.31
CA LYS A 41 5.74 -12.90 0.16
C LYS A 41 5.32 -14.02 -0.82
N ILE A 42 4.13 -13.90 -1.40
CA ILE A 42 3.61 -14.85 -2.40
C ILE A 42 4.25 -14.59 -3.77
N LYS A 43 4.49 -13.32 -4.11
CA LYS A 43 5.25 -12.88 -5.28
C LYS A 43 6.51 -12.15 -4.85
N GLU A 44 7.54 -12.21 -5.70
CA GLU A 44 8.77 -11.43 -5.52
C GLU A 44 8.51 -9.94 -5.74
N LEU A 45 9.01 -9.09 -4.85
CA LEU A 45 8.87 -7.64 -4.97
C LEU A 45 9.78 -7.11 -6.09
N VAL A 46 9.20 -6.84 -7.24
CA VAL A 46 9.88 -6.25 -8.42
C VAL A 46 9.35 -4.85 -8.78
N PRO A 47 10.09 -4.03 -9.56
CA PRO A 47 9.73 -2.64 -9.85
C PRO A 47 8.36 -2.42 -10.51
N ILE A 48 7.79 -3.42 -11.19
CA ILE A 48 6.45 -3.30 -11.79
C ILE A 48 5.37 -3.02 -10.73
N HIS A 49 5.55 -3.48 -9.49
CA HIS A 49 4.59 -3.26 -8.41
C HIS A 49 4.43 -1.78 -8.03
N ILE A 50 5.39 -0.91 -8.39
CA ILE A 50 5.24 0.55 -8.24
C ILE A 50 4.12 1.05 -9.15
N LYS A 51 4.08 0.59 -10.40
CA LYS A 51 3.01 0.98 -11.34
C LYS A 51 1.67 0.36 -10.94
N GLU A 52 1.69 -0.87 -10.40
CA GLU A 52 0.47 -1.54 -9.94
C GLU A 52 -0.10 -0.88 -8.67
N SER A 53 0.74 -0.43 -7.73
CA SER A 53 0.27 0.31 -6.54
C SER A 53 -0.34 1.66 -6.93
N ILE A 54 0.22 2.36 -7.91
CA ILE A 54 -0.38 3.59 -8.47
C ILE A 54 -1.75 3.30 -9.08
N LYS A 55 -1.90 2.19 -9.83
CA LYS A 55 -3.21 1.80 -10.38
C LYS A 55 -4.22 1.51 -9.27
N LEU A 56 -3.81 0.82 -8.20
CA LEU A 56 -4.67 0.56 -7.04
C LEU A 56 -5.10 1.85 -6.35
N MET A 57 -4.20 2.82 -6.19
CA MET A 57 -4.50 4.14 -5.64
C MET A 57 -5.60 4.85 -6.45
N TYR A 58 -5.41 5.01 -7.76
CA TYR A 58 -6.39 5.69 -8.61
C TYR A 58 -7.72 4.93 -8.70
N ALA A 59 -7.70 3.60 -8.69
CA ALA A 59 -8.93 2.81 -8.63
C ALA A 59 -9.70 3.04 -7.31
N SER A 60 -8.98 3.13 -6.19
CA SER A 60 -9.55 3.41 -4.87
C SER A 60 -10.13 4.82 -4.78
N GLU A 61 -9.43 5.81 -5.36
CA GLU A 61 -9.90 7.19 -5.49
C GLU A 61 -11.19 7.27 -6.31
N ALA A 62 -11.21 6.66 -7.50
CA ALA A 62 -12.39 6.65 -8.36
C ALA A 62 -13.58 5.97 -7.68
N LEU A 63 -13.35 4.85 -6.98
CA LEU A 63 -14.39 4.17 -6.21
C LEU A 63 -14.97 5.08 -5.12
N MET A 64 -14.12 5.78 -4.37
CA MET A 64 -14.57 6.72 -3.34
C MET A 64 -15.43 7.84 -3.94
N ILE A 65 -15.01 8.44 -5.06
CA ILE A 65 -15.77 9.49 -5.74
C ILE A 65 -17.16 8.98 -6.17
N VAL A 66 -17.23 7.77 -6.74
CA VAL A 66 -18.50 7.15 -7.14
C VAL A 66 -19.40 6.93 -5.91
N MET A 67 -18.86 6.38 -4.82
CA MET A 67 -19.61 6.15 -3.58
C MET A 67 -20.14 7.46 -3.00
N CYS A 68 -19.31 8.49 -2.88
CA CYS A 68 -19.71 9.81 -2.41
C CYS A 68 -20.79 10.43 -3.30
N THR A 69 -20.66 10.29 -4.63
CA THR A 69 -21.66 10.81 -5.58
C THR A 69 -23.01 10.10 -5.43
N ILE A 70 -23.01 8.78 -5.23
CA ILE A 70 -24.23 8.01 -4.99
C ILE A 70 -24.87 8.46 -3.67
N ILE A 71 -24.09 8.52 -2.59
CA ILE A 71 -24.58 8.96 -1.28
C ILE A 71 -25.16 10.37 -1.36
N PHE A 72 -24.44 11.32 -1.96
CA PHE A 72 -24.89 12.70 -2.09
C PHE A 72 -26.17 12.86 -2.93
N LYS A 73 -26.46 11.94 -3.86
CA LYS A 73 -27.72 11.94 -4.62
C LYS A 73 -28.88 11.27 -3.89
N LEU A 74 -28.59 10.42 -2.91
CA LEU A 74 -29.60 9.70 -2.12
C LEU A 74 -30.13 10.53 -0.94
N PHE A 75 -29.38 11.54 -0.51
CA PHE A 75 -29.75 12.51 0.52
C PHE A 75 -30.03 13.88 -0.10
#